data_AF-A0A8C2QNN8-F1
#
_entry.id   AF-A0A8C2QNN8-F1
#
_cell.length_a   1.000
_cell.length_b   1.000
_cell.length_c   1.000
_cell.angle_alpha   90.00
_cell.angle_beta   90.00
_cell.angle_gamma   90.00
#
_symmetry.space_group_name_H-M   'P 1'
#
loop_
_entity.id
_entity.type
_entity.pdbx_description
1 polymer ?
#
loop_
_entity_poly.entity_id
_entity_poly.type
_entity_poly.pdbx_seq_one_letter_code
_entity_poly.pdbx_strand_id
1 'polypeptide(L)'
;MFKRFKENKVEIASAITKPFPFLMSLRDRGFLSEQKFQVRSCQNLIPVERVVYDILSDLQNNFSLALLEVIFSPTHLKAYPDL
;
A
#
# COMPACT_ATOMS: atom_id res chain seq x y z
N MET A 1 -14.95 -5.99 -7.01
CA MET A 1 -13.63 -5.81 -6.34
C MET A 1 -13.08 -4.40 -6.51
N PHE A 2 -12.88 -3.92 -7.74
CA PHE A 2 -12.38 -2.55 -8.01
C PHE A 2 -13.17 -1.43 -7.31
N LYS A 3 -14.52 -1.45 -7.38
CA LYS A 3 -15.38 -0.47 -6.69
C LYS A 3 -15.09 -0.42 -5.19
N ARG A 4 -15.01 -1.59 -4.53
CA ARG A 4 -14.68 -1.69 -3.10
C ARG A 4 -13.28 -1.16 -2.81
N PHE A 5 -12.28 -1.49 -3.64
CA PHE A 5 -10.93 -0.96 -3.47
C PHE A 5 -10.93 0.58 -3.52
N LYS A 6 -11.64 1.17 -4.51
CA LYS A 6 -11.76 2.63 -4.65
C LYS A 6 -12.45 3.28 -3.43
N GLU A 7 -13.50 2.64 -2.92
CA GLU A 7 -14.29 3.13 -1.78
C GLU A 7 -13.59 2.97 -0.43
N ASN A 8 -12.71 1.96 -0.28
CA ASN A 8 -12.11 1.60 1.02
C ASN A 8 -10.63 2.00 1.16
N LYS A 9 -10.12 2.92 0.33
CA LYS A 9 -8.69 3.29 0.39
C LYS A 9 -8.31 3.93 1.73
N VAL A 10 -9.23 4.66 2.36
CA VAL A 10 -8.99 5.33 3.64
C VAL A 10 -8.83 4.30 4.75
N GLU A 11 -9.69 3.29 4.75
CA GLU A 11 -9.72 2.18 5.69
C GLU A 11 -8.45 1.33 5.54
N ILE A 12 -8.11 0.94 4.31
CA ILE A 12 -6.87 0.20 4.00
C ILE A 12 -5.64 1.00 4.45
N ALA A 13 -5.60 2.31 4.14
CA ALA A 13 -4.48 3.17 4.51
C ALA A 13 -4.34 3.33 6.02
N SER A 14 -5.46 3.44 6.74
CA SER A 14 -5.47 3.60 8.20
C SER A 14 -5.03 2.32 8.92
N ALA A 15 -5.30 1.15 8.34
CA ALA A 15 -4.84 -0.13 8.89
C ALA A 15 -3.32 -0.35 8.75
N ILE A 16 -2.68 0.28 7.76
CA ILE A 16 -1.24 0.14 7.50
C ILE A 16 -0.48 1.22 8.27
N THR A 17 -0.11 0.89 9.50
CA THR A 17 0.50 1.83 10.46
C THR A 17 2.02 1.97 10.36
N LYS A 18 2.68 1.13 9.55
CA LYS A 18 4.15 1.15 9.38
C LYS A 18 4.55 0.88 7.91
N PRO A 19 5.66 1.46 7.43
CA PRO A 19 6.08 1.32 6.03
C PRO A 19 6.50 -0.11 5.65
N PHE A 20 7.14 -0.83 6.57
CA PHE A 20 7.53 -2.23 6.39
C PHE A 20 6.50 -3.16 7.03
N PRO A 21 6.01 -4.21 6.33
CA PRO A 21 6.45 -4.73 5.02
C PRO A 21 5.83 -4.11 3.76
N PHE A 22 4.95 -3.10 3.87
CA PHE A 22 4.09 -2.67 2.77
C PHE A 22 4.85 -2.14 1.54
N LEU A 23 5.75 -1.16 1.74
CA LEU A 23 6.49 -0.53 0.65
C LEU A 23 7.43 -1.51 -0.06
N MET A 24 8.14 -2.35 0.71
CA MET A 24 9.02 -3.38 0.15
C MET A 24 8.22 -4.38 -0.68
N SER A 25 7.10 -4.88 -0.17
CA SER A 25 6.30 -5.87 -0.89
C SER A 25 5.77 -5.33 -2.21
N LEU A 26 5.32 -4.07 -2.25
CA LEU A 26 4.89 -3.45 -3.51
C LEU A 26 6.04 -3.23 -4.49
N ARG A 27 7.22 -2.83 -4.00
CA ARG A 27 8.42 -2.67 -4.84
C ARG A 27 8.89 -4.01 -5.42
N ASP A 28 9.07 -5.01 -4.56
CA ASP A 28 9.62 -6.32 -4.94
C ASP A 28 8.68 -7.08 -5.91
N ARG A 29 7.38 -6.73 -5.91
CA ARG A 29 6.36 -7.25 -6.84
C ARG A 29 6.16 -6.39 -8.09
N GLY A 30 6.89 -5.28 -8.24
CA GLY A 30 6.83 -4.40 -9.41
C GLY A 30 5.67 -3.39 -9.42
N PHE A 31 4.91 -3.25 -8.34
CA PHE A 31 3.85 -2.22 -8.22
C PHE A 31 4.43 -0.82 -7.92
N LEU A 32 5.58 -0.76 -7.27
CA LEU A 32 6.33 0.49 -7.06
C LEU A 32 7.67 0.42 -7.79
N SER A 33 7.98 1.42 -8.61
CA SER A 33 9.33 1.58 -9.16
C SER A 33 10.32 1.99 -8.06
N GLU A 34 11.60 1.69 -8.25
CA GLU A 34 12.67 2.08 -7.30
C GLU A 34 12.66 3.57 -7.00
N GLN A 35 12.50 4.41 -8.04
CA GLN A 35 12.42 5.86 -7.88
C GLN A 35 11.24 6.28 -6.98
N LYS A 36 10.04 5.71 -7.20
CA LYS A 36 8.87 6.00 -6.36
C LYS A 36 9.06 5.49 -4.94
N PHE A 37 9.66 4.30 -4.79
CA PHE A 37 9.97 3.73 -3.50
C PHE A 37 10.90 4.63 -2.67
N GLN A 38 12.00 5.11 -3.25
CA GLN A 38 12.95 6.00 -2.55
C GLN A 38 12.27 7.29 -2.08
N VAL A 39 11.49 7.94 -2.94
CA VAL A 39 10.75 9.16 -2.58
C VAL A 39 9.76 8.91 -1.45
N ARG A 40 8.99 7.82 -1.49
CA ARG A 40 7.99 7.50 -0.45
C ARG A 40 8.63 7.05 0.87
N SER A 41 9.83 6.45 0.81
CA SER A 41 10.56 5.98 1.99
C SER A 41 11.31 7.11 2.72
N CYS A 42 11.69 8.18 2.02
CA CYS A 42 12.37 9.34 2.61
C CYS A 42 11.41 10.37 3.27
N GLN A 43 10.09 10.16 3.22
CA GLN A 43 9.08 11.11 3.71
C GLN A 43 8.83 10.99 5.23
N ASN A 44 9.87 11.14 6.05
CA ASN A 44 9.79 10.97 7.51
C ASN A 44 8.84 11.93 8.25
N LEU A 45 8.39 13.01 7.60
CA LEU A 45 7.47 14.00 8.17
C LEU A 45 6.00 13.80 7.75
N ILE A 46 5.73 12.82 6.88
CA ILE A 46 4.38 12.55 6.39
C ILE A 46 3.83 11.32 7.14
N PRO A 47 2.60 11.38 7.68
CA PRO A 47 1.98 10.22 8.30
C PRO A 47 1.93 9.02 7.34
N VAL A 48 2.20 7.83 7.86
CA VAL A 48 2.33 6.60 7.05
C VAL A 48 1.05 6.32 6.28
N GLU A 49 -0.11 6.48 6.92
CA GLU A 49 -1.42 6.31 6.32
C GLU A 49 -1.61 7.25 5.12
N ARG A 50 -1.06 8.47 5.14
CA ARG A 50 -1.15 9.39 4.00
C ARG A 50 -0.26 8.93 2.84
N VAL A 51 0.95 8.45 3.15
CA VAL A 51 1.84 7.85 2.14
C VAL A 51 1.18 6.63 1.50
N VAL A 52 0.55 5.77 2.31
CA VAL A 52 -0.17 4.58 1.84
C VAL A 52 -1.37 4.97 0.97
N TYR A 53 -2.20 5.92 1.41
CA TYR A 53 -3.36 6.39 0.64
C TYR A 53 -2.97 6.91 -0.74
N ASP A 54 -1.89 7.69 -0.83
CA ASP A 54 -1.38 8.20 -2.09
C ASP A 54 -0.92 7.06 -3.01
N ILE A 55 -0.21 6.06 -2.47
CA ILE A 55 0.22 4.88 -3.22
C ILE A 55 -0.99 4.10 -3.73
N LEU A 56 -2.01 3.85 -2.90
CA LEU A 56 -3.24 3.18 -3.32
C LEU A 56 -3.98 3.97 -4.40
N SER A 57 -3.91 5.31 -4.35
CA SER A 57 -4.50 6.19 -5.36
C SER A 57 -3.75 6.13 -6.69
N ASP A 58 -2.41 6.10 -6.66
CA ASP A 58 -1.58 5.90 -7.86
C ASP A 58 -1.86 4.53 -8.51
N LEU A 59 -1.99 3.49 -7.67
CA LEU A 59 -2.21 2.11 -8.12
C LEU A 59 -3.63 1.84 -8.60
N GLN A 60 -4.61 2.67 -8.24
CA GLN A 60 -6.00 2.50 -8.64
C GLN A 60 -6.18 2.41 -10.17
N ASN A 61 -5.38 3.17 -10.93
CA ASN A 61 -5.44 3.15 -12.40
C ASN A 61 -4.93 1.83 -13.01
N ASN A 62 -4.15 1.06 -12.26
CA ASN A 62 -3.59 -0.24 -12.64
C ASN A 62 -4.07 -1.35 -11.70
N PHE A 63 -5.29 -1.21 -11.18
CA PHE A 63 -5.87 -2.16 -10.24
C PHE A 63 -5.89 -3.57 -10.84
N SER A 64 -5.43 -4.55 -10.06
CA SER A 64 -5.37 -5.95 -10.45
C SER A 64 -5.61 -6.88 -9.26
N LEU A 65 -5.91 -8.15 -9.54
CA LEU A 65 -6.01 -9.17 -8.49
C LEU A 65 -4.65 -9.37 -7.79
N ALA A 66 -3.55 -9.37 -8.55
CA ALA A 66 -2.20 -9.49 -8.01
C ALA A 66 -1.88 -8.37 -7.00
N LEU A 67 -2.38 -7.14 -7.21
CA LEU A 67 -2.24 -6.07 -6.22
C LEU A 67 -2.95 -6.42 -4.91
N LEU A 68 -4.18 -6.92 -4.98
CA LEU A 68 -4.93 -7.33 -3.79
C LEU A 68 -4.25 -8.48 -3.04
N GLU A 69 -3.72 -9.47 -3.77
CA GLU A 69 -2.97 -10.57 -3.16
C GLU A 69 -1.72 -10.10 -2.40
N VAL A 70 -1.08 -9.04 -2.87
CA VAL A 70 0.04 -8.41 -2.15
C VAL A 70 -0.47 -7.67 -0.91
N ILE A 71 -1.48 -6.82 -1.05
CA ILE A 71 -2.03 -6.01 0.05
C ILE A 71 -2.53 -6.91 1.17
N PHE A 72 -3.31 -7.94 0.86
CA PHE A 72 -3.91 -8.88 1.82
C PHE A 72 -3.08 -10.16 1.99
N SER A 73 -1.77 -10.09 1.76
CA SER A 73 -0.88 -11.24 1.94
C SER A 73 -0.82 -11.68 3.42
N PRO A 74 -0.52 -12.95 3.72
CA PRO A 74 -0.37 -13.40 5.11
C PRO A 74 0.66 -12.60 5.91
N THR A 75 1.70 -12.10 5.24
CA THR A 75 2.72 -11.24 5.85
C THR A 75 2.14 -9.89 6.27
N HIS A 76 1.30 -9.29 5.42
CA HIS A 76 0.63 -8.03 5.72
C HIS A 76 -0.45 -8.20 6.80
N LEU A 77 -1.31 -9.21 6.71
CA LEU A 77 -2.35 -9.46 7.72
C LEU A 77 -1.76 -9.73 9.12
N LYS A 78 -0.58 -10.37 9.19
CA LYS A 78 0.15 -10.53 10.46
C LYS A 78 0.77 -9.21 10.93
N ALA A 79 1.24 -8.37 10.01
CA ALA A 79 1.89 -7.10 10.33
C ALA A 79 0.89 -5.97 10.66
N TYR A 80 -0.32 -6.05 10.12
CA TYR A 80 -1.41 -5.09 10.18
C TYR A 80 -2.72 -5.83 10.53
N PRO A 81 -3.00 -6.09 11.81
CA PRO A 81 -4.18 -6.87 12.21
C PRO A 81 -5.53 -6.19 11.90
N ASP A 82 -5.52 -4.87 11.69
CA ASP A 82 -6.72 -4.07 11.38
C ASP A 82 -7.01 -3.99 9.87
N LEU A 83 -6.23 -4.69 9.03
CA LEU A 83 -6.34 -4.73 7.56
C LEU A 83 -7.22 -5.89 7.08
#